data_AF-A0A699VUR3-F1
#
_entry.id   AF-A0A699VUR3-F1
#
_cell.length_a   1.000
_cell.length_b   1.000
_cell.length_c   1.000
_cell.angle_alpha   90.00
_cell.angle_beta   90.00
_cell.angle_gamma   90.00
#
_symmetry.space_group_name_H-M   'P 1'
#
loop_
_entity.id
_entity.type
_entity.pdbx_description
1 polymer ?
#
loop_
_entity_poly.entity_id
_entity_poly.type
_entity_poly.pdbx_seq_one_letter_code
_entity_poly.pdbx_strand_id
1 'polypeptide(L)'
;AFYTSGKVPNEPAFLFQLFAKQFGTNNLPDCSNMCHESSGAALSPTLGLGKGSVTLNDIYEAEVILIIGQNPGTNHPRMLSALQKAKNNGAKIISVNPLIEAGLNHFKNPQDFMNPIKALGVLMGDGTPITDLYLQVRVDGDMGLLRGIMKHLFEAEDR
;
A
#
# COMPACT_ATOMS: atom_id res chain seq x y z
N ALA A 1 -14.41 -12.37 -25.66
CA ALA A 1 -14.14 -11.48 -24.51
C ALA A 1 -13.08 -10.47 -24.96
N PHE A 2 -13.20 -9.21 -24.55
CA PHE A 2 -12.20 -8.17 -24.79
C PHE A 2 -11.43 -7.94 -23.50
N TYR A 3 -10.10 -7.97 -23.53
CA TYR A 3 -9.29 -7.76 -22.33
C TYR A 3 -8.58 -6.41 -22.37
N THR A 4 -8.77 -5.58 -21.34
CA THR A 4 -8.18 -4.23 -21.27
C THR A 4 -6.96 -4.22 -20.35
N SER A 5 -5.88 -3.57 -20.78
CA SER A 5 -4.67 -3.43 -19.97
C SER A 5 -4.73 -2.17 -19.12
N GLY A 6 -4.39 -2.26 -17.83
CA GLY A 6 -4.27 -1.11 -16.93
C GLY A 6 -3.11 -0.17 -17.24
N LYS A 7 -2.28 -0.48 -18.24
CA LYS A 7 -1.26 0.45 -18.77
C LYS A 7 -1.81 1.43 -19.81
N VAL A 8 -3.02 1.18 -20.31
CA VAL A 8 -3.66 2.01 -21.34
C VAL A 8 -4.19 3.29 -20.68
N PRO A 9 -3.95 4.49 -21.27
CA PRO A 9 -4.54 5.72 -20.77
C PRO A 9 -6.08 5.70 -20.79
N ASN A 10 -6.70 6.61 -20.03
CA ASN A 10 -8.15 6.61 -19.83
C ASN A 10 -8.92 6.81 -21.14
N GLU A 11 -8.43 7.65 -22.06
CA GLU A 11 -9.09 7.98 -23.32
C GLU A 11 -9.17 6.77 -24.27
N PRO A 12 -8.05 6.08 -24.62
CA PRO A 12 -8.11 4.86 -25.42
C PRO A 12 -8.85 3.71 -24.70
N ALA A 13 -8.76 3.60 -23.37
CA ALA A 13 -9.55 2.61 -22.62
C ALA A 13 -11.06 2.87 -22.76
N PHE A 14 -11.47 4.14 -22.69
CA PHE A 14 -12.85 4.58 -22.90
C PHE A 14 -13.34 4.26 -24.32
N LEU A 15 -12.54 4.56 -25.35
CA LEU A 15 -12.89 4.23 -26.73
C LEU A 15 -12.97 2.70 -26.96
N PHE A 16 -12.06 1.94 -26.35
CA PHE A 16 -12.04 0.49 -26.48
C PHE A 16 -13.27 -0.17 -25.85
N GLN A 17 -13.71 0.27 -24.67
CA GLN A 17 -14.95 -0.26 -24.08
C GLN A 17 -16.19 0.14 -24.87
N LEU A 18 -16.21 1.32 -25.52
CA LEU A 18 -17.31 1.70 -26.43
C LEU A 18 -17.36 0.77 -27.65
N PHE A 19 -16.20 0.48 -28.25
CA PHE A 19 -16.12 -0.44 -29.38
C PHE A 19 -16.63 -1.84 -29.01
N ALA A 20 -16.20 -2.39 -27.87
CA ALA A 20 -16.65 -3.72 -27.42
C ALA A 20 -18.17 -3.77 -27.17
N LYS A 21 -18.74 -2.70 -26.60
CA LYS A 21 -20.20 -2.58 -26.42
C LYS A 21 -20.93 -2.48 -27.75
N GLN A 22 -20.42 -1.70 -28.71
CA GLN A 22 -20.98 -1.60 -30.06
C GLN A 22 -20.86 -2.92 -30.84
N PHE A 23 -19.81 -3.70 -30.58
CA PHE A 23 -19.64 -5.07 -31.10
C PHE A 23 -20.68 -6.04 -30.52
N GLY A 24 -21.40 -5.66 -29.46
CA GLY A 24 -22.50 -6.44 -28.89
C GLY A 24 -22.13 -7.26 -27.66
N THR A 25 -21.06 -6.92 -26.94
CA THR A 25 -20.69 -7.61 -25.70
C THR A 25 -20.33 -6.66 -24.56
N ASN A 26 -20.67 -7.06 -23.34
CA ASN A 26 -20.23 -6.41 -22.11
C ASN A 26 -19.06 -7.16 -21.44
N ASN A 27 -18.54 -8.22 -22.07
CA ASN A 27 -17.46 -9.03 -21.51
C ASN A 27 -16.10 -8.33 -21.71
N LEU A 28 -15.73 -7.52 -20.71
CA LEU A 28 -14.57 -6.62 -20.67
C LEU A 28 -13.73 -6.79 -19.40
N PRO A 29 -13.14 -7.96 -19.11
CA PRO A 29 -12.20 -8.11 -18.00
C PRO A 29 -10.95 -7.24 -18.19
N ASP A 30 -10.35 -6.83 -17.08
CA ASP A 30 -9.07 -6.12 -17.06
C ASP A 30 -8.13 -6.68 -15.98
N CYS A 31 -6.91 -6.15 -15.91
CA CYS A 31 -5.93 -6.59 -14.91
C CYS A 31 -6.32 -6.24 -13.47
N SER A 32 -7.22 -5.28 -13.26
CA SER A 32 -7.72 -4.92 -11.94
C SER A 32 -8.66 -5.97 -11.37
N ASN A 33 -9.34 -6.77 -12.21
CA ASN A 33 -10.16 -7.89 -11.71
C ASN A 33 -9.33 -8.84 -10.83
N MET A 34 -8.10 -9.16 -11.23
CA MET A 34 -7.23 -10.06 -10.48
C MET A 34 -6.67 -9.44 -9.19
N CYS A 35 -6.44 -8.12 -9.16
CA CYS A 35 -5.68 -7.47 -8.10
C CYS A 35 -6.52 -6.60 -7.15
N HIS A 36 -7.66 -6.10 -7.60
CA HIS A 36 -8.42 -5.03 -6.90
C HIS A 36 -9.93 -5.27 -6.83
N GLU A 37 -10.47 -6.29 -7.49
CA GLU A 37 -11.92 -6.59 -7.45
C GLU A 37 -12.41 -6.90 -6.04
N SER A 38 -11.65 -7.72 -5.29
CA SER A 38 -11.96 -8.07 -3.91
C SER A 38 -12.00 -6.85 -3.00
N SER A 39 -11.05 -5.92 -3.16
CA SER A 39 -11.03 -4.65 -2.42
C SER A 39 -12.23 -3.78 -2.78
N GLY A 40 -12.58 -3.67 -4.07
CA GLY A 40 -13.75 -2.91 -4.52
C GLY A 40 -15.06 -3.46 -3.94
N ALA A 41 -15.21 -4.80 -3.91
CA ALA A 41 -16.38 -5.48 -3.36
C ALA A 41 -16.52 -5.27 -1.84
N ALA A 42 -15.42 -5.22 -1.09
CA ALA A 42 -15.43 -5.00 0.35
C ALA A 42 -15.62 -3.53 0.75
N LEU A 43 -14.94 -2.60 0.06
CA LEU A 43 -14.96 -1.19 0.41
C LEU A 43 -16.25 -0.47 -0.01
N SER A 44 -16.90 -0.88 -1.12
CA SER A 44 -18.11 -0.22 -1.60
C SER A 44 -19.27 -0.21 -0.58
N PRO A 45 -19.68 -1.32 0.04
CA PRO A 45 -20.72 -1.29 1.07
C PRO A 45 -20.26 -0.67 2.39
N THR A 46 -18.94 -0.64 2.67
CA THR A 46 -18.39 -0.15 3.95
C THR A 46 -18.17 1.37 3.95
N LEU A 47 -17.64 1.92 2.86
CA LEU A 47 -17.21 3.32 2.74
C LEU A 47 -17.92 4.08 1.61
N GLY A 48 -18.72 3.40 0.77
CA GLY A 48 -19.33 3.99 -0.43
C GLY A 48 -18.37 4.21 -1.59
N LEU A 49 -17.11 3.76 -1.48
CA LEU A 49 -16.04 3.96 -2.45
C LEU A 49 -15.27 2.65 -2.66
N GLY A 50 -15.06 2.23 -3.92
CA GLY A 50 -14.29 1.03 -4.26
C GLY A 50 -12.80 1.27 -4.53
N LYS A 51 -12.23 2.36 -3.99
CA LYS A 51 -10.86 2.83 -4.28
C LYS A 51 -10.23 3.49 -3.07
N GLY A 52 -8.93 3.78 -3.14
CA GLY A 52 -8.22 4.52 -2.09
C GLY A 52 -8.87 5.87 -1.79
N SER A 53 -9.04 6.15 -0.49
CA SER A 53 -9.68 7.36 0.05
C SER A 53 -8.70 8.42 0.54
N VAL A 54 -7.39 8.12 0.53
CA VAL A 54 -6.34 8.98 1.09
C VAL A 54 -5.38 9.48 0.02
N THR A 55 -4.72 10.57 0.32
CA THR A 55 -3.66 11.20 -0.47
C THR A 55 -2.28 10.91 0.12
N LEU A 56 -1.23 11.33 -0.58
CA LEU A 56 0.13 11.19 -0.11
C LEU A 56 0.42 12.05 1.14
N ASN A 57 -0.28 13.17 1.31
CA ASN A 57 -0.08 14.04 2.49
C ASN A 57 -0.58 13.38 3.77
N ASP A 58 -1.67 12.62 3.70
CA ASP A 58 -2.20 11.87 4.84
C ASP A 58 -1.17 10.87 5.40
N ILE A 59 -0.33 10.30 4.53
CA ILE A 59 0.78 9.41 4.95
C ILE A 59 1.83 10.18 5.77
N TYR A 60 2.08 11.46 5.44
CA TYR A 60 3.08 12.26 6.16
C TYR A 60 2.62 12.72 7.54
N GLU A 61 1.32 12.83 7.74
CA GLU A 61 0.69 13.30 8.97
C GLU A 61 0.25 12.16 9.89
N ALA A 62 0.20 10.92 9.37
CA ALA A 62 -0.19 9.75 10.15
C ALA A 62 0.77 9.49 11.33
N GLU A 63 0.20 9.34 12.53
CA GLU A 63 0.95 8.93 13.73
C GLU A 63 1.26 7.43 13.73
N VAL A 64 0.39 6.63 13.11
CA VAL A 64 0.53 5.18 12.98
C VAL A 64 0.17 4.75 11.56
N ILE A 65 1.03 3.93 10.94
CA ILE A 65 0.84 3.37 9.60
C ILE A 65 0.88 1.85 9.69
N LEU A 66 -0.20 1.18 9.30
CA LEU A 66 -0.25 -0.28 9.16
C LEU A 66 -0.06 -0.67 7.69
N ILE A 67 1.00 -1.43 7.40
CA ILE A 67 1.30 -1.98 6.08
C ILE A 67 0.95 -3.47 6.10
N ILE A 68 -0.21 -3.85 5.54
CA ILE A 68 -0.72 -5.22 5.58
C ILE A 68 -0.65 -5.84 4.18
N GLY A 69 0.04 -6.98 4.04
CA GLY A 69 0.09 -7.73 2.78
C GLY A 69 0.72 -6.98 1.60
N GLN A 70 1.57 -5.98 1.88
CA GLN A 70 2.22 -5.14 0.87
C GLN A 70 3.75 -5.25 0.98
N ASN A 71 4.43 -5.13 -0.16
CA ASN A 71 5.88 -5.00 -0.24
C ASN A 71 6.25 -3.71 -1.01
N PRO A 72 6.31 -2.55 -0.33
CA PRO A 72 6.64 -1.28 -0.96
C PRO A 72 8.03 -1.25 -1.59
N GLY A 73 9.00 -2.01 -1.07
CA GLY A 73 10.36 -1.99 -1.61
C GLY A 73 10.46 -2.47 -3.05
N THR A 74 9.67 -3.50 -3.40
CA THR A 74 9.65 -4.06 -4.76
C THR A 74 8.52 -3.49 -5.60
N ASN A 75 7.31 -3.35 -5.04
CA ASN A 75 6.12 -3.05 -5.83
C ASN A 75 5.85 -1.54 -5.94
N HIS A 76 6.27 -0.75 -4.94
CA HIS A 76 5.97 0.68 -4.85
C HIS A 76 7.17 1.48 -4.30
N PRO A 77 8.37 1.45 -4.93
CA PRO A 77 9.60 1.98 -4.31
C PRO A 77 9.52 3.47 -3.93
N ARG A 78 8.69 4.26 -4.60
CA ARG A 78 8.44 5.67 -4.22
C ARG A 78 7.70 5.83 -2.89
N MET A 79 6.92 4.83 -2.48
CA MET A 79 6.26 4.82 -1.17
C MET A 79 7.29 4.75 -0.03
N LEU A 80 8.46 4.15 -0.24
CA LEU A 80 9.51 4.12 0.79
C LEU A 80 10.01 5.52 1.16
N SER A 81 10.13 6.44 0.20
CA SER A 81 10.45 7.85 0.49
C SER A 81 9.35 8.52 1.31
N ALA A 82 8.09 8.15 1.09
CA ALA A 82 6.97 8.67 1.86
C ALA A 82 6.94 8.12 3.29
N LEU A 83 7.18 6.82 3.45
CA LEU A 83 7.31 6.17 4.76
C LEU A 83 8.51 6.70 5.54
N GLN A 84 9.64 6.95 4.86
CA GLN A 84 10.81 7.60 5.47
C GLN A 84 10.46 9.00 6.01
N LYS A 85 9.69 9.78 5.25
CA LYS A 85 9.22 11.10 5.69
C LYS A 85 8.27 11.00 6.89
N ALA A 86 7.29 10.10 6.85
CA ALA A 86 6.39 9.84 7.96
C ALA A 86 7.17 9.42 9.23
N LYS A 87 8.17 8.55 9.07
CA LYS A 87 9.06 8.11 10.15
C LYS A 87 9.83 9.28 10.77
N ASN A 88 10.37 10.18 9.94
CA ASN A 88 11.05 11.39 10.40
C ASN A 88 10.10 12.35 11.14
N ASN A 89 8.80 12.31 10.82
CA ASN A 89 7.76 13.05 11.53
C ASN A 89 7.30 12.35 12.83
N GLY A 90 7.85 11.18 13.16
CA GLY A 90 7.55 10.43 14.38
C GLY A 90 6.55 9.29 14.21
N ALA A 91 6.07 9.02 12.99
CA ALA A 91 5.11 7.95 12.74
C ALA A 91 5.63 6.57 13.17
N LYS A 92 4.74 5.77 13.77
CA LYS A 92 4.98 4.35 14.05
C LYS A 92 4.50 3.50 12.88
N ILE A 93 5.38 2.68 12.33
CA ILE A 93 5.07 1.85 11.17
C ILE A 93 5.04 0.39 11.59
N ILE A 94 3.90 -0.26 11.36
CA ILE A 94 3.67 -1.68 11.68
C ILE A 94 3.51 -2.43 10.36
N SER A 95 4.34 -3.45 10.14
CA SER A 95 4.28 -4.28 8.93
C SER A 95 3.72 -5.65 9.26
N VAL A 96 2.68 -6.07 8.53
CA VAL A 96 2.02 -7.36 8.67
C VAL A 96 2.23 -8.16 7.38
N ASN A 97 3.16 -9.10 7.43
CA ASN A 97 3.52 -9.93 6.28
C ASN A 97 4.22 -11.20 6.78
N PRO A 98 3.93 -12.41 6.24
CA PRO A 98 4.68 -13.61 6.55
C PRO A 98 6.20 -13.46 6.35
N LEU A 99 6.60 -12.69 5.33
CA LEU A 99 8.00 -12.45 5.00
C LEU A 99 8.48 -11.10 5.52
N ILE A 100 9.74 -11.06 5.95
CA ILE A 100 10.44 -9.82 6.29
C ILE A 100 10.99 -9.21 5.01
N GLU A 101 10.47 -8.04 4.65
CA GLU A 101 10.83 -7.35 3.42
C GLU A 101 12.02 -6.40 3.64
N ALA A 102 13.06 -6.53 2.83
CA ALA A 102 14.30 -5.77 2.98
C ALA A 102 14.05 -4.24 2.99
N GLY A 103 13.20 -3.75 2.08
CA GLY A 103 12.86 -2.32 1.98
C GLY A 103 12.04 -1.78 3.15
N LEU A 104 11.35 -2.65 3.90
CA LEU A 104 10.62 -2.28 5.12
C LEU A 104 11.46 -2.45 6.39
N ASN A 105 12.60 -3.13 6.30
CA ASN A 105 13.57 -3.23 7.38
C ASN A 105 14.42 -1.97 7.42
N HIS A 106 15.26 -1.74 6.42
CA HIS A 106 16.12 -0.56 6.33
C HIS A 106 16.08 0.03 4.92
N PHE A 107 15.76 1.32 4.82
CA PHE A 107 15.72 2.03 3.54
C PHE A 107 16.88 3.02 3.41
N LYS A 108 17.73 2.79 2.41
CA LYS A 108 18.72 3.78 1.95
C LYS A 108 18.13 4.54 0.77
N ASN A 109 17.69 5.77 1.02
CA ASN A 109 17.06 6.58 0.01
C ASN A 109 18.07 7.07 -1.04
N PRO A 110 17.92 6.72 -2.34
CA PRO A 110 18.79 7.20 -3.42
C PRO A 110 18.86 8.74 -3.51
N GLN A 111 17.78 9.45 -3.19
CA GLN A 111 17.74 10.91 -3.24
C GLN A 111 18.62 11.56 -2.16
N ASP A 112 18.81 10.91 -1.01
CA ASP A 112 19.66 11.45 0.05
C ASP A 112 21.16 11.38 -0.33
N PHE A 113 21.57 10.47 -1.22
CA PHE A 113 22.93 10.45 -1.77
C PHE A 113 23.23 11.64 -2.68
N MET A 114 22.21 12.23 -3.30
CA MET A 114 22.38 13.44 -4.11
C MET A 114 22.52 14.72 -3.27
N ASN A 115 22.29 14.62 -1.95
CA ASN A 115 22.50 15.73 -1.02
C ASN A 115 23.86 15.57 -0.31
N PRO A 116 24.84 16.47 -0.55
CA PRO A 116 26.20 16.30 -0.03
C PRO A 116 26.27 16.28 1.51
N ILE A 117 25.30 16.88 2.20
CA ILE A 117 25.24 16.91 3.68
C ILE A 117 24.75 15.56 4.21
N LYS A 118 23.77 14.93 3.53
CA LYS A 118 23.17 13.67 3.96
C LYS A 118 23.92 12.44 3.46
N ALA A 119 24.67 12.57 2.36
CA ALA A 119 25.37 11.47 1.70
C ALA A 119 26.34 10.73 2.63
N LEU A 120 27.08 11.45 3.48
CA LEU A 120 28.00 10.84 4.44
C LEU A 120 27.26 9.95 5.45
N GLY A 121 26.11 10.40 5.95
CA GLY A 121 25.29 9.64 6.90
C GLY A 121 24.66 8.39 6.29
N VAL A 122 24.25 8.43 5.02
CA VAL A 122 23.67 7.26 4.33
C VAL A 122 24.76 6.26 3.89
N LEU A 123 25.95 6.73 3.52
CA LEU A 123 27.09 5.88 3.17
C LEU A 123 27.63 5.12 4.37
N MET A 124 27.71 5.77 5.54
CA MET A 124 28.25 5.15 6.76
C MET A 124 27.19 4.47 7.64
N GLY A 125 25.89 4.78 7.45
CA GLY A 125 24.79 4.22 8.24
C GLY A 125 24.04 3.08 7.57
N ASP A 126 23.16 2.42 8.33
CA ASP A 126 22.34 1.30 7.87
C ASP A 126 21.10 1.73 7.06
N GLY A 127 20.83 3.03 6.97
CA GLY A 127 19.61 3.59 6.37
C GLY A 127 18.54 3.86 7.41
N THR A 128 17.36 4.33 6.98
CA THR A 128 16.25 4.59 7.90
C THR A 128 15.54 3.28 8.24
N PRO A 129 15.43 2.91 9.54
CA PRO A 129 14.60 1.78 9.93
C PRO A 129 13.13 2.14 9.72
N ILE A 130 12.48 1.49 8.76
CA ILE A 130 11.11 1.86 8.38
C ILE A 130 10.14 1.27 9.41
N THR A 131 10.08 -0.04 9.53
CA THR A 131 9.14 -0.73 10.43
C THR A 131 9.59 -0.68 11.89
N ASP A 132 8.70 -0.29 12.80
CA ASP A 132 8.88 -0.41 14.26
C ASP A 132 8.49 -1.80 14.77
N LEU A 133 7.39 -2.36 14.26
CA LEU A 133 6.87 -3.67 14.66
C LEU A 133 6.57 -4.51 13.44
N TYR A 134 7.20 -5.67 13.35
CA TYR A 134 6.97 -6.64 12.29
C TYR A 134 6.14 -7.80 12.82
N LEU A 135 4.93 -7.96 12.28
CA LEU A 135 4.00 -9.02 12.64
C LEU A 135 4.01 -10.10 11.54
N GLN A 136 4.78 -11.16 11.79
CA GLN A 136 4.82 -12.32 10.89
C GLN A 136 3.63 -13.25 11.15
N VAL A 137 2.52 -12.93 10.49
CA VAL A 137 1.34 -13.82 10.45
C VAL A 137 1.61 -15.02 9.55
N ARG A 138 0.90 -16.13 9.80
CA ARG A 138 0.81 -17.20 8.80
C ARG A 138 0.01 -16.73 7.60
N VAL A 139 0.21 -17.36 6.44
CA VAL A 139 -0.66 -17.16 5.27
C VAL A 139 -2.11 -17.38 5.70
N ASP A 140 -3.01 -16.49 5.27
CA ASP A 140 -4.44 -16.48 5.66
C ASP A 140 -4.72 -16.17 7.15
N GLY A 141 -3.70 -15.73 7.89
CA GLY A 141 -3.80 -15.39 9.33
C GLY A 141 -4.19 -13.95 9.63
N ASP A 142 -4.40 -13.10 8.62
CA ASP A 142 -4.72 -11.68 8.73
C ASP A 142 -6.08 -11.43 9.40
N MET A 143 -7.08 -12.26 9.12
CA MET A 143 -8.38 -12.18 9.79
C MET A 143 -8.27 -12.39 11.31
N GLY A 144 -7.42 -13.32 11.74
CA GLY A 144 -7.15 -13.56 13.16
C GLY A 144 -6.50 -12.35 13.82
N LEU A 145 -5.52 -11.74 13.16
CA LEU A 145 -4.87 -10.52 13.63
C LEU A 145 -5.86 -9.37 13.77
N LEU A 146 -6.66 -9.08 12.73
CA LEU A 146 -7.61 -7.98 12.74
C LEU A 146 -8.68 -8.16 13.82
N ARG A 147 -9.17 -9.38 14.04
CA ARG A 147 -10.07 -9.69 15.16
C ARG A 147 -9.43 -9.45 16.52
N GLY A 148 -8.16 -9.82 16.68
CA GLY A 148 -7.42 -9.54 17.91
C GLY A 148 -7.26 -8.04 18.19
N ILE A 149 -6.94 -7.26 17.15
CA ILE A 149 -6.85 -5.79 17.23
C ILE A 149 -8.23 -5.21 17.62
N MET A 150 -9.30 -5.62 16.95
CA MET A 150 -10.66 -5.15 17.27
C MET A 150 -11.06 -5.48 18.71
N LYS A 151 -10.73 -6.69 19.20
CA LYS A 151 -10.99 -7.07 20.58
C LYS A 151 -10.32 -6.10 21.57
N HIS A 152 -9.04 -5.79 21.36
CA HIS A 152 -8.33 -4.85 22.24
C HIS A 152 -8.83 -3.41 22.11
N LEU A 153 -9.34 -3.01 20.93
CA LEU A 153 -9.99 -1.71 20.77
C LEU A 153 -11.27 -1.62 21.61
N PHE A 154 -12.13 -2.65 21.58
CA PHE A 154 -13.32 -2.70 22.45
C PHE A 154 -12.96 -2.69 23.94
N GLU A 155 -11.97 -3.49 24.36
CA GLU A 155 -11.50 -3.50 25.75
C GLU A 155 -10.91 -2.14 26.20
N ALA A 156 -10.41 -1.33 25.26
CA ALA A 156 -9.88 0.00 25.54
C ALA A 156 -10.99 1.07 25.57
N GLU A 157 -12.05 0.91 24.79
CA GLU A 157 -13.24 1.76 24.80
C GLU A 157 -14.05 1.59 26.10
N ASP A 158 -14.07 0.38 26.66
CA ASP A 158 -14.77 0.07 27.92
C ASP A 158 -14.04 0.58 29.20
N ARG A 159 -12.83 1.12 29.08
CA ARG A 159 -12.01 1.63 30.21
C ARG A 159 -12.17 3.12 30.41
#